data_AF-A0AA46AFX3-F1
#
_entry.id   AF-A0AA46AFX3-F1
#
_cell.length_a   1.000
_cell.length_b   1.000
_cell.length_c   1.000
_cell.angle_alpha   90.00
_cell.angle_beta   90.00
_cell.angle_gamma   90.00
#
_symmetry.space_group_name_H-M   'P 1'
#
loop_
_entity.id
_entity.type
_entity.pdbx_description
1 polymer ?
#
loop_
_entity_poly.entity_id
_entity_poly.type
_entity_poly.pdbx_seq_one_letter_code
_entity_poly.pdbx_strand_id
1 'polypeptide(L)'
;MNSFWGNLHISKWNQLTINERINVLQQLEQHYAKLQGREPCTIRMTDDPELMGFYEPNSYTIYVNKKLLQSDNCYEIVDTVLHEGRHAYQGVVIDKGVERESEEIVRIWEENFIGGYLNNDPDYWLQPIEFDAIQYAHNETDKIYARLAERYGENIGYEAYKLQGDRQLSKIKQDAKYDYGENYLQIIKDKVSKKNQLYMAVGQAYGFKDANTLDVQIEEFIHENYGKDTSFTRFDSLINQILAERDITREEFLAEEAERYKQKGRGRGLWYPVEQVDLADKKQRLAEGRNSSRNELSNKAETLTDKLAHTHARLVRMMKTMHQAEQGEIRNNLREQVKQFNRSTQAMFQKEYPDLKLKPFKLEASKVAIDIMKYNERTGQKLEPEQFRCIGLKQAEVNQVIDTQREYDQER
;
A
#
# COMPACT_ATOMS: atom_id res chain seq x y z
N MET A 1 8.84 25.78 -27.11
CA MET A 1 9.16 24.33 -27.17
C MET A 1 7.91 23.56 -26.77
N ASN A 2 7.44 22.63 -27.61
CA ASN A 2 6.38 21.68 -27.20
C ASN A 2 6.95 20.79 -26.10
N SER A 3 6.37 20.83 -24.90
CA SER A 3 6.76 19.89 -23.83
C SER A 3 6.30 18.48 -24.19
N PHE A 4 7.05 17.46 -23.79
CA PHE A 4 6.68 16.06 -24.03
C PHE A 4 5.30 15.71 -23.45
N TRP A 5 4.84 16.45 -22.43
CA TRP A 5 3.49 16.35 -21.89
C TRP A 5 2.41 16.45 -22.97
N GLY A 6 2.55 17.37 -23.93
CA GLY A 6 1.55 17.53 -25.00
C GLY A 6 1.43 16.29 -25.89
N ASN A 7 2.50 15.49 -26.00
CA ASN A 7 2.50 14.24 -26.77
C ASN A 7 1.77 13.10 -26.06
N LEU A 8 1.50 13.24 -24.76
CA LEU A 8 0.66 12.32 -23.98
C LEU A 8 -0.84 12.62 -24.15
N HIS A 9 -1.22 13.69 -24.86
CA HIS A 9 -2.61 13.90 -25.26
C HIS A 9 -2.95 12.96 -26.44
N ILE A 10 -4.11 12.30 -26.39
CA ILE A 10 -4.51 11.27 -27.38
C ILE A 10 -4.43 11.74 -28.83
N SER A 11 -4.83 12.99 -29.11
CA SER A 11 -4.77 13.54 -30.49
C SER A 11 -3.34 13.72 -31.02
N LYS A 12 -2.35 13.81 -30.13
CA LYS A 12 -0.93 13.88 -30.48
C LYS A 12 -0.30 12.50 -30.48
N TRP A 13 -0.61 11.67 -29.49
CA TRP A 13 -0.16 10.28 -29.40
C TRP A 13 -0.45 9.47 -30.68
N ASN A 14 -1.62 9.68 -31.27
CA ASN A 14 -2.05 8.98 -32.50
C ASN A 14 -1.32 9.44 -33.77
N GLN A 15 -0.53 10.51 -33.67
CA GLN A 15 0.32 11.00 -34.76
C GLN A 15 1.77 10.51 -34.64
N LEU A 16 2.13 9.89 -33.51
CA LEU A 16 3.48 9.43 -33.23
C LEU A 16 3.72 8.02 -33.76
N THR A 17 4.90 7.80 -34.31
CA THR A 17 5.46 6.47 -34.55
C THR A 17 5.75 5.75 -33.24
N ILE A 18 5.93 4.42 -33.28
CA ILE A 18 6.28 3.63 -32.09
C ILE A 18 7.57 4.15 -31.42
N ASN A 19 8.59 4.52 -32.21
CA ASN A 19 9.85 5.04 -31.66
C ASN A 19 9.66 6.41 -30.99
N GLU A 20 8.80 7.27 -31.55
CA GLU A 20 8.46 8.54 -30.90
C GLU A 20 7.65 8.33 -29.61
N ARG A 21 6.75 7.35 -29.58
CA ARG A 21 6.03 6.94 -28.35
C ARG A 21 7.00 6.49 -27.27
N ILE A 22 7.97 5.63 -27.61
CA ILE A 22 9.05 5.22 -26.68
C ILE A 22 9.84 6.43 -26.18
N ASN A 23 10.22 7.36 -27.05
CA ASN A 23 10.94 8.58 -26.65
C ASN A 23 10.11 9.49 -25.73
N VAL A 24 8.79 9.54 -25.89
CA VAL A 24 7.90 10.29 -25.00
C VAL A 24 7.81 9.61 -23.63
N LEU A 25 7.66 8.29 -23.59
CA LEU A 25 7.66 7.51 -22.34
C LEU A 25 9.01 7.57 -21.63
N GLN A 26 10.13 7.60 -22.37
CA GLN A 26 11.46 7.77 -21.80
C GLN A 26 11.60 9.13 -21.10
N GLN A 27 11.02 10.20 -21.66
CA GLN A 27 11.01 11.52 -21.03
C GLN A 27 10.08 11.57 -19.80
N LEU A 28 8.96 10.83 -19.83
CA LEU A 28 8.09 10.64 -18.67
C LEU A 28 8.86 9.98 -17.51
N GLU A 29 9.51 8.85 -17.78
CA GLU A 29 10.33 8.13 -16.80
C GLU A 29 11.48 9.00 -16.27
N GLN A 30 12.19 9.73 -17.15
CA GLN A 30 13.23 10.68 -16.74
C GLN A 30 12.72 11.77 -15.80
N HIS A 31 11.52 12.30 -16.06
CA HIS A 31 10.90 13.29 -15.19
C HIS A 31 10.63 12.71 -13.80
N TYR A 32 10.00 11.54 -13.73
CA TYR A 32 9.58 10.94 -12.47
C TYR A 32 10.75 10.38 -11.66
N ALA A 33 11.72 9.74 -12.31
CA ALA A 33 12.97 9.30 -11.69
C ALA A 33 13.69 10.47 -11.00
N LYS A 34 13.79 11.61 -11.68
CA LYS A 34 14.38 12.84 -11.12
C LYS A 34 13.62 13.32 -9.89
N LEU A 35 12.28 13.37 -9.94
CA LEU A 35 11.47 13.75 -8.78
C LEU A 35 11.70 12.80 -7.61
N GLN A 36 11.84 11.51 -7.89
CA GLN A 36 12.08 10.45 -6.92
C GLN A 36 13.53 10.39 -6.41
N GLY A 37 14.46 11.12 -7.03
CA GLY A 37 15.87 11.14 -6.63
C GLY A 37 16.62 9.86 -7.03
N ARG A 38 16.18 9.18 -8.09
CA ARG A 38 16.82 7.98 -8.65
C ARG A 38 17.26 8.22 -10.09
N GLU A 39 18.17 7.38 -10.56
CA GLU A 39 18.46 7.31 -11.99
C GLU A 39 17.20 6.91 -12.78
N PRO A 40 17.07 7.27 -14.06
CA PRO A 40 15.94 6.88 -14.88
C PRO A 40 16.12 5.48 -15.48
N CYS A 41 15.04 4.71 -15.52
CA CYS A 41 15.04 3.44 -16.24
C CYS A 41 15.04 3.65 -17.75
N THR A 42 15.63 2.71 -18.48
CA THR A 42 15.50 2.67 -19.94
C THR A 42 14.14 2.08 -20.32
N ILE A 43 13.40 2.72 -21.23
CA ILE A 43 12.16 2.15 -21.76
C ILE A 43 12.47 1.23 -22.94
N ARG A 44 12.00 -0.02 -22.88
CA ARG A 44 12.08 -1.00 -23.97
C ARG A 44 10.72 -1.63 -24.24
N MET A 45 10.58 -2.19 -25.44
CA MET A 45 9.39 -2.93 -25.84
C MET A 45 9.58 -4.43 -25.55
N THR A 46 8.51 -5.10 -25.14
CA THR A 46 8.40 -6.56 -25.08
C THR A 46 7.24 -7.04 -25.96
N ASP A 47 7.41 -8.23 -26.55
CA ASP A 47 6.38 -8.93 -27.33
C ASP A 47 5.61 -9.98 -26.48
N ASP A 48 5.92 -10.08 -25.17
CA ASP A 48 5.23 -10.99 -24.26
C ASP A 48 3.73 -10.64 -24.19
N PRO A 49 2.81 -11.52 -24.64
CA PRO A 49 1.40 -11.19 -24.72
C PRO A 49 0.69 -11.19 -23.35
N GLU A 50 1.32 -11.71 -22.30
CA GLU A 50 0.71 -11.89 -20.97
C GLU A 50 0.98 -10.73 -20.02
N LEU A 51 1.94 -9.86 -20.35
CA LEU A 51 2.36 -8.76 -19.48
C LEU A 51 1.97 -7.41 -20.07
N MET A 52 1.47 -6.47 -19.26
CA MET A 52 1.28 -5.07 -19.68
C MET A 52 2.60 -4.31 -19.66
N GLY A 53 3.41 -4.55 -18.63
CA GLY A 53 4.78 -4.12 -18.51
C GLY A 53 5.46 -4.89 -17.37
N PHE A 54 6.76 -4.67 -17.22
CA PHE A 54 7.50 -5.08 -16.04
C PHE A 54 8.80 -4.29 -15.92
N TYR A 55 9.21 -4.00 -14.70
CA TYR A 55 10.54 -3.50 -14.37
C TYR A 55 11.56 -4.65 -14.26
N GLU A 56 12.62 -4.60 -15.06
CA GLU A 56 13.81 -5.44 -14.95
C GLU A 56 14.91 -4.70 -14.17
N PRO A 57 15.22 -5.15 -12.95
CA PRO A 57 16.09 -4.40 -12.04
C PRO A 57 17.56 -4.41 -12.44
N ASN A 58 18.06 -5.55 -12.91
CA ASN A 58 19.47 -5.74 -13.21
C ASN A 58 19.94 -4.84 -14.35
N SER A 59 19.05 -4.63 -15.33
CA SER A 59 19.32 -3.79 -16.49
C SER A 59 18.72 -2.39 -16.35
N TYR A 60 18.09 -2.10 -15.21
CA TYR A 60 17.40 -0.84 -14.94
C TYR A 60 16.48 -0.43 -16.10
N THR A 61 15.65 -1.37 -16.52
CA THR A 61 14.85 -1.26 -17.75
C THR A 61 13.39 -1.51 -17.44
N ILE A 62 12.50 -0.65 -17.94
CA ILE A 62 11.06 -0.88 -17.93
C ILE A 62 10.69 -1.43 -19.31
N TYR A 63 10.18 -2.64 -19.35
CA TYR A 63 9.61 -3.24 -20.56
C TYR A 63 8.12 -2.91 -20.61
N VAL A 64 7.67 -2.37 -21.73
CA VAL A 64 6.24 -2.11 -22.02
C VAL A 64 5.76 -3.01 -23.14
N ASN A 65 4.53 -3.50 -23.05
CA ASN A 65 3.97 -4.36 -24.08
C ASN A 65 3.81 -3.60 -25.40
N LYS A 66 4.23 -4.23 -26.50
CA LYS A 66 4.04 -3.73 -27.86
C LYS A 66 2.58 -3.38 -28.19
N LYS A 67 1.60 -4.15 -27.73
CA LYS A 67 0.18 -3.89 -27.94
C LYS A 67 -0.24 -2.55 -27.35
N LEU A 68 0.28 -2.20 -26.16
CA LEU A 68 0.03 -0.91 -25.53
C LEU A 68 0.72 0.23 -26.30
N LEU A 69 1.94 -0.01 -26.79
CA LEU A 69 2.65 0.95 -27.65
C LEU A 69 1.94 1.16 -29.00
N GLN A 70 1.20 0.17 -29.50
CA GLN A 70 0.44 0.24 -30.75
C GLN A 70 -0.98 0.77 -30.54
N SER A 71 -1.47 0.83 -29.31
CA SER A 71 -2.81 1.31 -28.97
C SER A 71 -2.97 2.79 -29.32
N ASP A 72 -4.18 3.14 -29.78
CA ASP A 72 -4.59 4.55 -29.94
C ASP A 72 -4.85 5.22 -28.59
N ASN A 73 -4.98 4.43 -27.53
CA ASN A 73 -5.05 4.93 -26.17
C ASN A 73 -3.65 5.00 -25.53
N CYS A 74 -3.29 6.17 -25.00
CA CYS A 74 -2.03 6.39 -24.26
C CYS A 74 -2.15 6.20 -22.74
N TYR A 75 -3.36 6.14 -22.17
CA TYR A 75 -3.58 6.18 -20.72
C TYR A 75 -2.97 4.96 -20.02
N GLU A 76 -3.23 3.77 -20.54
CA GLU A 76 -2.77 2.50 -19.94
C GLU A 76 -1.25 2.36 -19.96
N ILE A 77 -0.59 2.77 -21.05
CA ILE A 77 0.87 2.69 -21.13
C ILE A 77 1.57 3.75 -20.27
N VAL A 78 0.96 4.94 -20.12
CA VAL A 78 1.46 5.97 -19.20
C VAL A 78 1.37 5.47 -17.76
N ASP A 79 0.21 4.91 -17.39
CA ASP A 79 -0.01 4.36 -16.06
C ASP A 79 0.95 3.19 -15.77
N THR A 80 1.13 2.28 -16.73
CA THR A 80 2.09 1.17 -16.65
C THR A 80 3.51 1.68 -16.41
N VAL A 81 3.99 2.68 -17.16
CA VAL A 81 5.35 3.22 -16.97
C VAL A 81 5.51 3.85 -15.59
N LEU A 82 4.49 4.54 -15.08
CA LEU A 82 4.53 5.12 -13.73
C LEU A 82 4.49 4.06 -12.63
N HIS A 83 3.76 2.97 -12.83
CA HIS A 83 3.69 1.83 -11.94
C HIS A 83 5.06 1.12 -11.87
N GLU A 84 5.64 0.74 -13.01
CA GLU A 84 6.96 0.10 -13.06
C GLU A 84 8.07 1.04 -12.55
N GLY A 85 7.96 2.34 -12.85
CA GLY A 85 8.86 3.36 -12.32
C GLY A 85 8.75 3.52 -10.79
N ARG A 86 7.58 3.22 -10.20
CA ARG A 86 7.42 3.18 -8.74
C ARG A 86 8.09 1.96 -8.13
N HIS A 87 8.05 0.80 -8.79
CA HIS A 87 8.85 -0.37 -8.38
C HIS A 87 10.36 -0.11 -8.44
N ALA A 88 10.84 0.61 -9.46
CA ALA A 88 12.23 1.05 -9.51
C ALA A 88 12.61 1.96 -8.32
N TYR A 89 11.71 2.87 -7.92
CA TYR A 89 11.89 3.67 -6.70
C TYR A 89 11.90 2.83 -5.43
N GLN A 90 10.91 1.95 -5.24
CA GLN A 90 10.84 1.07 -4.08
C GLN A 90 12.12 0.23 -3.95
N GLY A 91 12.65 -0.31 -5.06
CA GLY A 91 13.93 -1.04 -5.06
C GLY A 91 15.12 -0.20 -4.61
N VAL A 92 15.23 1.06 -5.08
CA VAL A 92 16.29 1.99 -4.62
C VAL A 92 16.15 2.32 -3.13
N VAL A 93 14.92 2.54 -2.65
CA VAL A 93 14.64 2.81 -1.24
C VAL A 93 15.03 1.61 -0.36
N ILE A 94 14.71 0.39 -0.79
CA ILE A 94 15.07 -0.85 -0.07
C ILE A 94 16.58 -1.06 -0.01
N ASP A 95 17.32 -0.79 -1.11
CA ASP A 95 18.76 -1.04 -1.18
C ASP A 95 19.60 0.02 -0.46
N LYS A 96 19.33 1.29 -0.75
CA LYS A 96 20.21 2.41 -0.37
C LYS A 96 19.68 3.21 0.81
N GLY A 97 18.40 3.05 1.13
CA GLY A 97 17.68 3.98 1.98
C GLY A 97 17.47 5.32 1.27
N VAL A 98 16.28 5.90 1.42
CA VAL A 98 16.01 7.29 1.04
C VAL A 98 15.25 7.92 2.20
N GLU A 99 15.62 9.14 2.60
CA GLU A 99 15.06 9.84 3.77
C GLU A 99 13.55 10.17 3.69
N ARG A 100 12.87 9.79 2.59
CA ARG A 100 11.49 10.18 2.30
C ARG A 100 10.44 9.24 2.88
N GLU A 101 10.76 7.96 3.00
CA GLU A 101 9.82 6.94 3.47
C GLU A 101 10.12 6.57 4.93
N SER A 102 9.10 6.20 5.69
CA SER A 102 9.31 5.73 7.06
C SER A 102 9.96 4.35 7.08
N GLU A 103 10.76 4.06 8.11
CA GLU A 103 11.38 2.75 8.29
C GLU A 103 10.36 1.60 8.27
N GLU A 104 9.14 1.83 8.78
CA GLU A 104 8.07 0.83 8.73
C GLU A 104 7.68 0.50 7.29
N ILE A 105 7.48 1.51 6.44
CA ILE A 105 7.12 1.31 5.02
C ILE A 105 8.24 0.59 4.29
N VAL A 106 9.48 1.02 4.48
CA VAL A 106 10.65 0.39 3.84
C VAL A 106 10.76 -1.07 4.24
N ARG A 107 10.58 -1.40 5.53
CA ARG A 107 10.57 -2.78 6.01
C ARG A 107 9.46 -3.60 5.37
N ILE A 108 8.25 -3.06 5.25
CA ILE A 108 7.12 -3.76 4.64
C ILE A 108 7.41 -4.06 3.17
N TRP A 109 7.90 -3.08 2.41
CA TRP A 109 8.28 -3.31 1.02
C TRP A 109 9.42 -4.32 0.91
N GLU A 110 10.41 -4.24 1.80
CA GLU A 110 11.52 -5.20 1.85
C GLU A 110 11.02 -6.63 2.11
N GLU A 111 10.15 -6.84 3.10
CA GLU A 111 9.55 -8.15 3.36
C GLU A 111 8.74 -8.64 2.16
N ASN A 112 7.94 -7.75 1.57
CA ASN A 112 7.14 -8.07 0.39
C ASN A 112 8.02 -8.47 -0.80
N PHE A 113 9.17 -7.83 -0.94
CA PHE A 113 10.11 -8.06 -2.02
C PHE A 113 10.96 -9.32 -1.81
N ILE A 114 11.38 -9.61 -0.57
CA ILE A 114 12.25 -10.74 -0.25
C ILE A 114 11.38 -11.95 0.11
N GLY A 115 10.77 -12.60 -0.89
CA GLY A 115 10.02 -13.85 -0.66
C GLY A 115 8.68 -13.70 0.07
N GLY A 116 8.22 -12.47 0.33
CA GLY A 116 6.88 -12.20 0.84
C GLY A 116 5.83 -11.91 -0.24
N TYR A 117 6.24 -11.89 -1.51
CA TYR A 117 5.38 -11.50 -2.64
C TYR A 117 4.24 -12.49 -2.83
N LEU A 118 3.00 -12.01 -3.00
CA LEU A 118 1.82 -12.86 -3.18
C LEU A 118 1.40 -12.83 -4.65
N ASN A 119 1.23 -14.01 -5.26
CA ASN A 119 0.95 -14.16 -6.69
C ASN A 119 -0.54 -14.34 -7.00
N ASN A 120 -1.34 -14.65 -5.98
CA ASN A 120 -2.76 -14.98 -6.16
C ASN A 120 -3.68 -13.77 -5.95
N ASP A 121 -4.64 -13.59 -6.85
CA ASP A 121 -5.74 -12.64 -6.66
C ASP A 121 -6.64 -13.09 -5.49
N PRO A 122 -7.18 -12.16 -4.68
CA PRO A 122 -7.05 -10.71 -4.77
C PRO A 122 -5.81 -10.15 -4.07
N ASP A 123 -5.06 -10.98 -3.34
CA ASP A 123 -3.91 -10.59 -2.50
C ASP A 123 -2.81 -9.91 -3.32
N TYR A 124 -2.56 -10.40 -4.54
CA TYR A 124 -1.59 -9.83 -5.49
C TYR A 124 -1.76 -8.31 -5.65
N TRP A 125 -2.97 -7.84 -5.95
CA TRP A 125 -3.23 -6.42 -6.23
C TRP A 125 -3.26 -5.53 -4.99
N LEU A 126 -3.40 -6.15 -3.81
CA LEU A 126 -3.65 -5.46 -2.55
C LEU A 126 -2.50 -5.61 -1.55
N GLN A 127 -1.47 -6.38 -1.91
CA GLN A 127 -0.24 -6.44 -1.14
C GLN A 127 0.46 -5.08 -1.12
N PRO A 128 1.18 -4.74 -0.04
CA PRO A 128 1.67 -3.38 0.17
C PRO A 128 2.50 -2.78 -0.97
N ILE A 129 3.35 -3.56 -1.63
CA ILE A 129 4.25 -3.04 -2.67
C ILE A 129 3.48 -2.69 -3.96
N GLU A 130 2.57 -3.57 -4.39
CA GLU A 130 1.69 -3.39 -5.56
C GLU A 130 0.67 -2.28 -5.30
N PHE A 131 0.03 -2.30 -4.14
CA PHE A 131 -1.01 -1.34 -3.80
C PHE A 131 -0.48 0.09 -3.69
N ASP A 132 0.79 0.27 -3.27
CA ASP A 132 1.49 1.55 -3.35
C ASP A 132 1.79 1.94 -4.81
N ALA A 133 2.32 1.02 -5.62
CA ALA A 133 2.65 1.27 -7.02
C ALA A 133 1.42 1.67 -7.85
N ILE A 134 0.31 0.97 -7.68
CA ILE A 134 -0.99 1.26 -8.33
C ILE A 134 -1.50 2.64 -7.91
N GLN A 135 -1.52 2.95 -6.60
CA GLN A 135 -2.00 4.26 -6.14
C GLN A 135 -1.12 5.40 -6.63
N TYR A 136 0.19 5.20 -6.63
CA TYR A 136 1.14 6.17 -7.15
C TYR A 136 0.89 6.44 -8.64
N ALA A 137 0.84 5.39 -9.45
CA ALA A 137 0.58 5.48 -10.88
C ALA A 137 -0.75 6.18 -11.16
N HIS A 138 -1.86 5.70 -10.59
CA HIS A 138 -3.18 6.31 -10.79
C HIS A 138 -3.20 7.80 -10.42
N ASN A 139 -2.61 8.19 -9.29
CA ASN A 139 -2.59 9.58 -8.84
C ASN A 139 -1.75 10.48 -9.75
N GLU A 140 -0.62 9.99 -10.24
CA GLU A 140 0.26 10.75 -11.12
C GLU A 140 -0.30 10.83 -12.55
N THR A 141 -0.87 9.74 -13.05
CA THR A 141 -1.65 9.69 -14.28
C THR A 141 -2.81 10.71 -14.24
N ASP A 142 -3.57 10.76 -13.14
CA ASP A 142 -4.64 11.75 -12.92
C ASP A 142 -4.14 13.19 -13.02
N LYS A 143 -3.00 13.49 -12.37
CA LYS A 143 -2.41 14.85 -12.41
C LYS A 143 -1.96 15.23 -13.82
N ILE A 144 -1.39 14.29 -14.57
CA ILE A 144 -0.97 14.52 -15.95
C ILE A 144 -2.17 14.88 -16.81
N TYR A 145 -3.23 14.07 -16.77
CA TYR A 145 -4.38 14.25 -17.65
C TYR A 145 -5.27 15.42 -17.24
N ALA A 146 -5.35 15.75 -15.94
CA ALA A 146 -5.97 16.99 -15.48
C ALA A 146 -5.26 18.23 -16.07
N ARG A 147 -3.92 18.27 -16.04
CA ARG A 147 -3.14 19.37 -16.64
C ARG A 147 -3.27 19.43 -18.15
N LEU A 148 -3.37 18.27 -18.82
CA LEU A 148 -3.61 18.25 -20.26
C LEU A 148 -5.01 18.77 -20.61
N ALA A 149 -6.00 18.50 -19.77
CA ALA A 149 -7.36 19.00 -19.97
C ALA A 149 -7.44 20.53 -19.90
N GLU A 150 -6.63 21.18 -19.04
CA GLU A 150 -6.52 22.65 -19.00
C GLU A 150 -6.10 23.26 -20.34
N ARG A 151 -5.32 22.52 -21.15
CA ARG A 151 -4.77 23.00 -22.42
C ARG A 151 -5.56 22.52 -23.65
N TYR A 152 -6.07 21.30 -23.62
CA TYR A 152 -6.67 20.63 -24.77
C TYR A 152 -8.19 20.42 -24.64
N GLY A 153 -8.78 20.79 -23.51
CA GLY A 153 -10.20 20.57 -23.20
C GLY A 153 -10.45 19.21 -22.54
N GLU A 154 -11.70 18.93 -22.22
CA GLU A 154 -12.10 17.69 -21.54
C GLU A 154 -11.61 16.43 -22.28
N ASN A 155 -11.07 15.47 -21.51
CA ASN A 155 -10.56 14.22 -22.04
C ASN A 155 -11.49 13.05 -21.65
N ILE A 156 -12.57 12.89 -22.42
CA ILE A 156 -13.57 11.84 -22.21
C ILE A 156 -12.95 10.43 -22.24
N GLY A 157 -11.93 10.22 -23.09
CA GLY A 157 -11.24 8.94 -23.16
C GLY A 157 -10.53 8.61 -21.85
N TYR A 158 -9.90 9.60 -21.22
CA TYR A 158 -9.23 9.41 -19.94
C TYR A 158 -10.23 9.14 -18.82
N GLU A 159 -11.34 9.88 -18.77
CA GLU A 159 -12.39 9.64 -17.78
C GLU A 159 -12.98 8.22 -17.89
N ALA A 160 -13.17 7.71 -19.11
CA ALA A 160 -13.62 6.33 -19.34
C ALA A 160 -12.60 5.28 -18.86
N TYR A 161 -11.31 5.51 -19.13
CA TYR A 161 -10.21 4.66 -18.65
C TYR A 161 -10.16 4.62 -17.12
N LYS A 162 -10.18 5.80 -16.48
CA LYS A 162 -10.19 5.94 -15.03
C LYS A 162 -11.37 5.20 -14.39
N LEU A 163 -12.58 5.41 -14.91
CA LEU A 163 -13.78 4.72 -14.43
C LEU A 163 -13.69 3.19 -14.56
N GLN A 164 -13.01 2.68 -15.59
CA GLN A 164 -12.76 1.25 -15.73
C GLN A 164 -11.78 0.74 -14.67
N GLY A 165 -10.66 1.43 -14.47
CA GLY A 165 -9.67 1.10 -13.42
C GLY A 165 -10.29 1.13 -12.01
N ASP A 166 -11.06 2.17 -11.69
CA ASP A 166 -11.76 2.31 -10.42
C ASP A 166 -12.75 1.16 -10.16
N ARG A 167 -13.47 0.71 -11.19
CA ARG A 167 -14.38 -0.44 -11.09
C ARG A 167 -13.63 -1.74 -10.85
N GLN A 168 -12.51 -1.96 -11.53
CA GLN A 168 -11.69 -3.16 -11.34
C GLN A 168 -11.10 -3.21 -9.94
N LEU A 169 -10.49 -2.12 -9.46
CA LEU A 169 -9.95 -2.04 -8.11
C LEU A 169 -11.04 -2.19 -7.04
N SER A 170 -12.23 -1.63 -7.27
CA SER A 170 -13.38 -1.80 -6.38
C SER A 170 -13.83 -3.25 -6.29
N LYS A 171 -13.85 -3.97 -7.42
CA LYS A 171 -14.17 -5.41 -7.45
C LYS A 171 -13.14 -6.22 -6.68
N ILE A 172 -11.84 -5.99 -6.92
CA ILE A 172 -10.75 -6.66 -6.19
C ILE A 172 -10.88 -6.46 -4.67
N LYS A 173 -11.17 -5.22 -4.24
CA LYS A 173 -11.42 -4.91 -2.81
C LYS A 173 -12.67 -5.59 -2.28
N GLN A 174 -13.71 -5.74 -3.09
CA GLN A 174 -14.93 -6.45 -2.70
C GLN A 174 -14.68 -7.94 -2.54
N ASP A 175 -13.93 -8.55 -3.46
CA ASP A 175 -13.53 -9.95 -3.40
C ASP A 175 -12.68 -10.20 -2.15
N ALA A 176 -11.66 -9.38 -1.89
CA ALA A 176 -10.85 -9.47 -0.68
C ALA A 176 -11.66 -9.27 0.62
N LYS A 177 -12.65 -8.37 0.60
CA LYS A 177 -13.56 -8.17 1.73
C LYS A 177 -14.52 -9.34 1.93
N TYR A 178 -14.92 -10.03 0.86
CA TYR A 178 -15.70 -11.25 0.94
C TYR A 178 -14.87 -12.37 1.58
N ASP A 179 -13.62 -12.54 1.15
CA ASP A 179 -12.74 -13.61 1.63
C ASP A 179 -12.25 -13.40 3.07
N TYR A 180 -11.92 -12.15 3.43
CA TYR A 180 -11.20 -11.84 4.68
C TYR A 180 -11.93 -10.89 5.63
N GLY A 181 -13.09 -10.36 5.24
CA GLY A 181 -13.83 -9.35 6.01
C GLY A 181 -13.21 -7.95 5.94
N GLU A 182 -13.65 -7.04 6.81
CA GLU A 182 -13.26 -5.62 6.78
C GLU A 182 -11.77 -5.36 7.01
N ASN A 183 -11.04 -6.32 7.58
CA ASN A 183 -9.61 -6.21 7.88
C ASN A 183 -8.72 -6.82 6.78
N TYR A 184 -9.25 -7.04 5.56
CA TYR A 184 -8.56 -7.70 4.46
C TYR A 184 -7.15 -7.16 4.18
N LEU A 185 -6.95 -5.82 4.17
CA LEU A 185 -5.62 -5.23 3.95
C LEU A 185 -4.60 -5.64 5.02
N GLN A 186 -5.04 -5.72 6.29
CA GLN A 186 -4.15 -6.13 7.38
C GLN A 186 -3.84 -7.62 7.31
N ILE A 187 -4.79 -8.44 6.85
CA ILE A 187 -4.61 -9.87 6.61
C ILE A 187 -3.60 -10.11 5.48
N ILE A 188 -3.73 -9.40 4.37
CA ILE A 188 -2.80 -9.50 3.24
C ILE A 188 -1.40 -9.04 3.65
N LYS A 189 -1.28 -7.92 4.38
CA LYS A 189 0.01 -7.48 4.98
C LYS A 189 0.62 -8.54 5.91
N ASP A 190 -0.19 -9.21 6.73
CA ASP A 190 0.30 -10.28 7.63
C ASP A 190 0.75 -11.52 6.84
N LYS A 191 0.01 -11.92 5.80
CA LYS A 191 0.41 -13.00 4.90
C LYS A 191 1.74 -12.73 4.22
N VAL A 192 1.96 -11.50 3.74
CA VAL A 192 3.27 -11.09 3.19
C VAL A 192 4.39 -11.33 4.20
N SER A 193 4.22 -10.86 5.43
CA SER A 193 5.23 -11.02 6.49
C SER A 193 5.46 -12.49 6.85
N LYS A 194 4.38 -13.28 6.92
CA LYS A 194 4.45 -14.73 7.20
C LYS A 194 5.13 -15.50 6.07
N LYS A 195 4.81 -15.18 4.81
CA LYS A 195 5.44 -15.80 3.64
C LYS A 195 6.94 -15.48 3.63
N ASN A 196 7.32 -14.22 3.83
CA ASN A 196 8.73 -13.82 3.98
C ASN A 196 9.43 -14.60 5.10
N GLN A 197 8.85 -14.67 6.30
CA GLN A 197 9.45 -15.36 7.43
C GLN A 197 9.67 -16.85 7.15
N LEU A 198 8.67 -17.52 6.58
CA LEU A 198 8.77 -18.94 6.22
C LEU A 198 9.79 -19.13 5.09
N TYR A 199 9.75 -18.30 4.05
CA TYR A 199 10.70 -18.31 2.95
C TYR A 199 12.14 -18.19 3.46
N MET A 200 12.41 -17.25 4.37
CA MET A 200 13.74 -17.06 4.96
C MET A 200 14.18 -18.26 5.81
N ALA A 201 13.25 -18.93 6.50
CA ALA A 201 13.55 -20.13 7.27
C ALA A 201 13.84 -21.34 6.37
N VAL A 202 13.04 -21.53 5.31
CA VAL A 202 13.28 -22.55 4.27
C VAL A 202 14.63 -22.31 3.59
N GLY A 203 14.94 -21.06 3.22
CA GLY A 203 16.22 -20.71 2.61
C GLY A 203 17.42 -20.97 3.52
N GLN A 204 17.26 -20.85 4.84
CA GLN A 204 18.31 -21.21 5.81
C GLN A 204 18.48 -22.72 5.98
N ALA A 205 17.38 -23.48 5.92
CA ALA A 205 17.40 -24.92 6.15
C ALA A 205 17.79 -25.73 4.90
N TYR A 206 17.27 -25.34 3.73
CA TYR A 206 17.45 -26.08 2.47
C TYR A 206 18.32 -25.33 1.45
N GLY A 207 18.58 -24.04 1.67
CA GLY A 207 19.24 -23.16 0.71
C GLY A 207 18.24 -22.32 -0.08
N PHE A 208 18.66 -21.10 -0.47
CA PHE A 208 17.77 -20.14 -1.12
C PHE A 208 17.36 -20.54 -2.53
N LYS A 209 18.16 -21.35 -3.23
CA LYS A 209 17.76 -21.92 -4.52
C LYS A 209 16.54 -22.84 -4.38
N ASP A 210 16.48 -23.62 -3.30
CA ASP A 210 15.37 -24.53 -3.07
C ASP A 210 14.16 -23.77 -2.52
N ALA A 211 14.37 -22.76 -1.66
CA ALA A 211 13.31 -21.83 -1.24
C ALA A 211 12.66 -21.12 -2.45
N ASN A 212 13.47 -20.73 -3.43
CA ASN A 212 13.02 -20.16 -4.69
C ASN A 212 12.12 -21.13 -5.48
N THR A 213 12.54 -22.39 -5.59
CA THR A 213 11.75 -23.45 -6.23
C THR A 213 10.44 -23.72 -5.49
N LEU A 214 10.44 -23.59 -4.17
CA LEU A 214 9.28 -23.85 -3.30
C LEU A 214 8.40 -22.61 -3.05
N ASP A 215 8.64 -21.47 -3.70
CA ASP A 215 7.94 -20.21 -3.39
C ASP A 215 6.41 -20.34 -3.48
N VAL A 216 5.93 -21.08 -4.48
CA VAL A 216 4.50 -21.37 -4.67
C VAL A 216 3.95 -22.21 -3.51
N GLN A 217 4.66 -23.27 -3.10
CA GLN A 217 4.25 -24.11 -1.97
C GLN A 217 4.27 -23.36 -0.65
N ILE A 218 5.26 -22.47 -0.47
CA ILE A 218 5.34 -21.59 0.70
C ILE A 218 4.10 -20.69 0.73
N GLU A 219 3.75 -20.05 -0.39
CA GLU A 219 2.54 -19.23 -0.49
C GLU A 219 1.27 -20.03 -0.20
N GLU A 220 1.04 -21.13 -0.90
CA GLU A 220 -0.13 -22.01 -0.72
C GLU A 220 -0.25 -22.44 0.75
N PHE A 221 0.85 -22.85 1.38
CA PHE A 221 0.88 -23.21 2.79
C PHE A 221 0.48 -22.06 3.72
N ILE A 222 0.95 -20.83 3.46
CA ILE A 222 0.55 -19.64 4.21
C ILE A 222 -0.95 -19.36 4.04
N HIS A 223 -1.49 -19.47 2.83
CA HIS A 223 -2.92 -19.26 2.58
C HIS A 223 -3.78 -20.29 3.32
N GLU A 224 -3.45 -21.58 3.23
CA GLU A 224 -4.22 -22.67 3.85
C GLU A 224 -4.15 -22.69 5.38
N ASN A 225 -3.03 -22.20 5.93
CA ASN A 225 -2.77 -22.20 7.37
C ASN A 225 -2.81 -20.80 7.99
N TYR A 226 -3.40 -19.82 7.29
CA TYR A 226 -3.57 -18.48 7.83
C TYR A 226 -4.40 -18.52 9.13
N GLY A 227 -3.91 -17.86 10.19
CA GLY A 227 -4.49 -17.94 11.53
C GLY A 227 -4.13 -19.20 12.34
N LYS A 228 -3.29 -20.08 11.79
CA LYS A 228 -2.75 -21.28 12.45
C LYS A 228 -1.21 -21.23 12.48
N ASP A 229 -0.59 -22.35 12.87
CA ASP A 229 0.86 -22.51 12.84
C ASP A 229 1.38 -22.53 11.40
N THR A 230 2.23 -21.54 11.10
CA THR A 230 2.88 -21.30 9.80
C THR A 230 4.40 -21.43 9.93
N SER A 231 4.88 -22.11 10.98
CA SER A 231 6.31 -22.30 11.25
C SER A 231 6.98 -23.22 10.24
N PHE A 232 8.30 -23.04 10.09
CA PHE A 232 9.14 -23.93 9.29
C PHE A 232 8.99 -25.40 9.70
N THR A 233 8.94 -25.70 11.01
CA THR A 233 8.76 -27.07 11.49
C THR A 233 7.48 -27.71 10.94
N ARG A 234 6.38 -26.95 10.90
CA ARG A 234 5.12 -27.43 10.36
C ARG A 234 5.19 -27.62 8.84
N PHE A 235 5.82 -26.69 8.14
CA PHE A 235 6.05 -26.78 6.70
C PHE A 235 6.95 -27.96 6.32
N ASP A 236 8.10 -28.14 6.97
CA ASP A 236 9.02 -29.27 6.77
C ASP A 236 8.31 -30.61 7.03
N SER A 237 7.47 -30.69 8.05
CA SER A 237 6.66 -31.89 8.31
C SER A 237 5.70 -32.20 7.17
N LEU A 238 5.06 -31.18 6.59
CA LEU A 238 4.18 -31.34 5.42
C LEU A 238 4.97 -31.84 4.20
N ILE A 239 6.13 -31.23 3.91
CA ILE A 239 6.99 -31.67 2.81
C ILE A 239 7.41 -33.12 3.01
N ASN A 240 7.91 -33.49 4.20
CA ASN A 240 8.35 -34.85 4.48
C ASN A 240 7.19 -35.87 4.40
N GLN A 241 5.97 -35.47 4.75
CA GLN A 241 4.77 -36.29 4.55
C GLN A 241 4.50 -36.53 3.06
N ILE A 242 4.55 -35.49 2.23
CA ILE A 242 4.35 -35.60 0.77
C ILE A 242 5.40 -36.53 0.15
N LEU A 243 6.67 -36.38 0.54
CA LEU A 243 7.76 -37.23 0.07
C LEU A 243 7.51 -38.71 0.41
N ALA A 244 7.06 -38.98 1.64
CA ALA A 244 6.76 -40.34 2.11
C ALA A 244 5.53 -40.95 1.43
N GLU A 245 4.45 -40.18 1.24
CA GLU A 245 3.22 -40.64 0.58
C GLU A 245 3.43 -40.96 -0.91
N ARG A 246 4.33 -40.21 -1.56
CA ARG A 246 4.63 -40.36 -2.98
C ARG A 246 5.81 -41.29 -3.26
N ASP A 247 6.53 -41.73 -2.22
CA ASP A 247 7.76 -42.52 -2.32
C ASP A 247 8.80 -41.86 -3.24
N ILE A 248 9.05 -40.56 -3.04
CA ILE A 248 10.03 -39.76 -3.81
C ILE A 248 11.02 -39.06 -2.89
N THR A 249 12.20 -38.76 -3.44
CA THR A 249 13.23 -37.95 -2.79
C THR A 249 12.90 -36.46 -2.84
N ARG A 250 13.56 -35.66 -1.98
CA ARG A 250 13.41 -34.20 -1.99
C ARG A 250 13.92 -33.59 -3.30
N GLU A 251 15.00 -34.15 -3.84
CA GLU A 251 15.59 -33.74 -5.11
C GLU A 251 14.62 -33.96 -6.28
N GLU A 252 13.92 -35.10 -6.31
CA GLU A 252 12.88 -35.38 -7.31
C GLU A 252 11.70 -34.42 -7.17
N PHE A 253 11.24 -34.18 -5.94
CA PHE A 253 10.17 -33.22 -5.68
C PHE A 253 10.53 -31.80 -6.14
N LEU A 254 11.73 -31.32 -5.80
CA LEU A 254 12.22 -30.00 -6.24
C LEU A 254 12.35 -29.92 -7.76
N ALA A 255 12.79 -30.99 -8.43
CA ALA A 255 12.86 -31.02 -9.88
C ALA A 255 11.47 -30.90 -10.52
N GLU A 256 10.46 -31.59 -9.97
CA GLU A 256 9.08 -31.46 -10.43
C GLU A 256 8.52 -30.05 -10.22
N GLU A 257 8.76 -29.44 -9.05
CA GLU A 257 8.30 -28.08 -8.78
C GLU A 257 9.02 -27.05 -9.65
N ALA A 258 10.31 -27.24 -9.94
CA ALA A 258 11.03 -26.40 -10.88
C ALA A 258 10.44 -26.49 -12.31
N GLU A 259 9.99 -27.65 -12.75
CA GLU A 259 9.30 -27.80 -14.04
C GLU A 259 7.89 -27.19 -14.02
N ARG A 260 7.14 -27.35 -12.94
CA ARG A 260 5.84 -26.67 -12.76
C ARG A 260 5.99 -25.16 -12.80
N TYR A 261 7.03 -24.64 -12.16
CA TYR A 261 7.35 -23.21 -12.18
C TYR A 261 7.61 -22.71 -13.61
N LYS A 262 8.36 -23.46 -14.43
CA LYS A 262 8.58 -23.12 -15.84
C LYS A 262 7.29 -23.15 -16.67
N GLN A 263 6.39 -24.10 -16.39
CA GLN A 263 5.15 -24.30 -17.15
C GLN A 263 4.05 -23.27 -16.83
N LYS A 264 4.01 -22.73 -15.61
CA LYS A 264 3.02 -21.71 -15.22
C LYS A 264 3.26 -20.33 -15.85
N GLY A 265 4.28 -20.18 -16.71
CA GLY A 265 4.68 -18.88 -17.25
C GLY A 265 5.29 -18.01 -16.15
N ARG A 266 5.97 -16.93 -16.53
CA ARG A 266 6.46 -15.94 -15.56
C ARG A 266 5.25 -15.30 -14.89
N GLY A 267 4.84 -15.86 -13.75
CA GLY A 267 3.78 -15.33 -12.91
C GLY A 267 4.04 -13.85 -12.67
N ARG A 268 3.01 -13.06 -12.97
CA ARG A 268 2.88 -11.61 -12.78
C ARG A 268 3.80 -11.07 -11.67
N GLY A 269 4.68 -10.14 -12.03
CA GLY A 269 5.30 -9.19 -11.10
C GLY A 269 6.57 -9.65 -10.37
N LEU A 270 7.69 -8.97 -10.70
CA LEU A 270 8.92 -8.79 -9.91
C LEU A 270 9.49 -10.01 -9.18
N TRP A 271 10.29 -10.78 -9.92
CA TRP A 271 11.19 -11.76 -9.33
C TRP A 271 12.64 -11.28 -9.33
N TYR A 272 13.18 -11.04 -8.13
CA TYR A 272 14.61 -10.90 -7.91
C TYR A 272 15.11 -12.23 -7.37
N PRO A 273 15.93 -12.99 -8.12
CA PRO A 273 16.59 -14.16 -7.57
C PRO A 273 17.35 -13.75 -6.30
N VAL A 274 17.14 -14.46 -5.19
CA VAL A 274 17.90 -14.22 -3.95
C VAL A 274 19.41 -14.42 -4.15
N GLU A 275 19.83 -15.12 -5.21
CA GLU A 275 21.24 -15.18 -5.65
C GLU A 275 21.83 -13.79 -6.00
N GLN A 276 20.98 -12.80 -6.33
CA GLN A 276 21.37 -11.42 -6.67
C GLN A 276 21.30 -10.47 -5.47
N VAL A 277 20.69 -10.90 -4.36
CA VAL A 277 20.69 -10.16 -3.10
C VAL A 277 21.86 -10.70 -2.28
N ASP A 278 22.93 -9.92 -2.10
CA ASP A 278 23.98 -10.29 -1.15
C ASP A 278 23.42 -10.22 0.27
N LEU A 279 22.82 -11.33 0.70
CA LEU A 279 22.23 -11.50 2.01
C LEU A 279 23.26 -11.35 3.13
N ALA A 280 24.56 -11.53 2.86
CA ALA A 280 25.61 -11.35 3.85
C ALA A 280 25.88 -9.85 4.07
N ASP A 281 26.04 -9.06 3.00
CA ASP A 281 26.14 -7.59 3.07
C ASP A 281 24.86 -6.97 3.64
N LYS A 282 23.67 -7.47 3.27
CA LYS A 282 22.40 -6.97 3.80
C LYS A 282 22.19 -7.33 5.28
N LYS A 283 22.57 -8.55 5.71
CA LYS A 283 22.58 -8.92 7.15
C LYS A 283 23.60 -8.11 7.94
N GLN A 284 24.73 -7.74 7.35
CA GLN A 284 25.74 -6.89 7.97
C GLN A 284 25.23 -5.45 8.10
N ARG A 285 24.62 -4.85 7.06
CA ARG A 285 23.92 -3.55 7.16
C ARG A 285 22.80 -3.56 8.19
N LEU A 286 22.06 -4.67 8.29
CA LEU A 286 21.06 -4.89 9.35
C LEU A 286 21.72 -4.96 10.73
N ALA A 287 22.87 -5.63 10.89
CA ALA A 287 23.58 -5.72 12.18
C ALA A 287 24.23 -4.39 12.59
N GLU A 288 24.78 -3.65 11.64
CA GLU A 288 25.45 -2.36 11.84
C GLU A 288 24.42 -1.23 12.10
N GLY A 289 23.27 -1.23 11.41
CA GLY A 289 22.13 -0.36 11.72
C GLY A 289 21.38 -0.73 13.00
N ARG A 290 21.49 -1.98 13.47
CA ARG A 290 20.87 -2.45 14.73
C ARG A 290 21.63 -1.99 15.97
N ASN A 291 22.89 -1.59 15.88
CA ASN A 291 23.67 -1.21 17.07
C ASN A 291 23.43 0.23 17.56
N SER A 292 22.67 1.07 16.84
CA SER A 292 22.31 2.41 17.33
C SER A 292 20.84 2.58 17.76
N SER A 293 19.91 1.72 17.33
CA SER A 293 18.46 1.95 17.57
C SER A 293 17.72 0.79 18.24
N ARG A 294 18.37 -0.35 18.50
CA ARG A 294 17.69 -1.55 19.01
C ARG A 294 17.46 -1.58 20.53
N ASN A 295 17.78 -0.50 21.24
CA ASN A 295 17.45 -0.34 22.66
C ASN A 295 16.38 0.71 22.99
N GLU A 296 15.76 1.39 22.01
CA GLU A 296 14.76 2.44 22.32
C GLU A 296 13.40 2.33 21.61
N LEU A 297 13.21 1.51 20.58
CA LEU A 297 11.94 1.45 19.83
C LEU A 297 11.06 0.21 20.10
N SER A 298 11.50 -0.71 20.95
CA SER A 298 10.70 -1.91 21.33
C SER A 298 9.70 -1.66 22.47
N ASN A 299 9.51 -0.43 22.95
CA ASN A 299 8.66 -0.13 24.11
C ASN A 299 7.87 1.19 23.99
N LYS A 300 7.26 1.52 22.84
CA LYS A 300 6.20 2.55 22.84
C LYS A 300 4.84 1.89 23.01
N ALA A 301 4.35 1.89 24.25
CA ALA A 301 2.98 1.55 24.58
C ALA A 301 2.01 2.37 23.71
N GLU A 302 1.03 1.71 23.09
CA GLU A 302 -0.04 2.37 22.35
C GLU A 302 -0.63 3.51 23.20
N THR A 303 -0.59 4.74 22.67
CA THR A 303 -1.00 5.89 23.44
C THR A 303 -2.51 5.90 23.66
N LEU A 304 -2.97 6.65 24.66
CA LEU A 304 -4.40 6.73 24.96
C LEU A 304 -5.19 7.37 23.80
N THR A 305 -4.59 8.30 23.06
CA THR A 305 -5.20 8.96 21.91
C THR A 305 -5.32 8.02 20.70
N ASP A 306 -4.35 7.11 20.51
CA ASP A 306 -4.43 6.06 19.50
C ASP A 306 -5.58 5.09 19.80
N LYS A 307 -5.75 4.66 21.04
CA LYS A 307 -6.89 3.81 21.47
C LYS A 307 -8.24 4.49 21.27
N LEU A 308 -8.33 5.80 21.52
CA LEU A 308 -9.54 6.58 21.26
C LEU A 308 -9.86 6.66 19.77
N ALA A 309 -8.85 6.89 18.92
CA ALA A 309 -9.02 6.92 17.46
C ALA A 309 -9.54 5.57 16.93
N HIS A 310 -8.97 4.45 17.38
CA HIS A 310 -9.44 3.12 17.02
C HIS A 310 -10.88 2.86 17.47
N THR A 311 -11.22 3.26 18.70
CA THR A 311 -12.57 3.11 19.25
C THR A 311 -13.60 3.96 18.52
N HIS A 312 -13.25 5.20 18.18
CA HIS A 312 -14.09 6.10 17.37
C HIS A 312 -14.40 5.49 15.99
N ALA A 313 -13.36 5.05 15.28
CA ALA A 313 -13.51 4.46 13.95
C ALA A 313 -14.37 3.18 13.98
N ARG A 314 -14.30 2.39 15.05
CA ARG A 314 -15.18 1.24 15.28
C ARG A 314 -16.64 1.66 15.48
N LEU A 315 -16.90 2.63 16.35
CA LEU A 315 -18.27 3.09 16.66
C LEU A 315 -18.96 3.76 15.46
N VAL A 316 -18.23 4.55 14.67
CA VAL A 316 -18.75 5.14 13.42
C VAL A 316 -19.17 4.05 12.43
N ARG A 317 -18.35 2.99 12.27
CA ARG A 317 -18.69 1.85 11.41
C ARG A 317 -19.96 1.14 11.87
N MET A 318 -20.05 0.82 13.16
CA MET A 318 -21.25 0.18 13.73
C MET A 318 -22.50 1.05 13.60
N MET A 319 -22.40 2.37 13.76
CA MET A 319 -23.53 3.28 13.59
C MET A 319 -24.02 3.37 12.13
N LYS A 320 -23.11 3.26 11.16
CA LYS A 320 -23.45 3.27 9.72
C LYS A 320 -24.14 1.97 9.29
N THR A 321 -23.67 0.81 9.74
CA THR A 321 -24.25 -0.49 9.36
C THR A 321 -25.61 -0.75 10.01
N MET A 322 -25.87 -0.19 11.19
CA MET A 322 -27.17 -0.34 11.87
C MET A 322 -28.31 0.51 11.32
N HIS A 323 -28.07 1.43 10.39
CA HIS A 323 -29.18 2.15 9.71
C HIS A 323 -30.06 1.20 8.86
N GLN A 324 -29.63 -0.07 8.68
CA GLN A 324 -30.26 -1.07 7.82
C GLN A 324 -30.87 -2.28 8.58
N ALA A 325 -30.82 -2.33 9.92
CA ALA A 325 -31.26 -3.51 10.70
C ALA A 325 -32.34 -3.18 11.78
N GLU A 326 -33.42 -3.97 11.81
CA GLU A 326 -34.59 -3.83 12.70
C GLU A 326 -34.45 -4.52 14.09
N GLN A 327 -33.31 -4.39 14.78
CA GLN A 327 -33.17 -4.98 16.13
C GLN A 327 -32.94 -3.92 17.21
N GLY A 328 -34.00 -3.63 17.98
CA GLY A 328 -34.07 -2.51 18.93
C GLY A 328 -33.11 -2.59 20.12
N GLU A 329 -32.79 -3.77 20.63
CA GLU A 329 -31.93 -3.94 21.81
C GLU A 329 -30.45 -3.70 21.50
N ILE A 330 -29.96 -4.25 20.39
CA ILE A 330 -28.60 -4.02 19.88
C ILE A 330 -28.40 -2.54 19.56
N ARG A 331 -29.43 -1.89 19.00
CA ARG A 331 -29.41 -0.45 18.71
C ARG A 331 -29.30 0.42 19.95
N ASN A 332 -29.98 0.04 21.04
CA ASN A 332 -29.93 0.76 22.30
C ASN A 332 -28.58 0.59 23.00
N ASN A 333 -28.01 -0.63 23.00
CA ASN A 333 -26.68 -0.87 23.56
C ASN A 333 -25.60 -0.05 22.83
N LEU A 334 -25.60 -0.05 21.48
CA LEU A 334 -24.64 0.76 20.73
C LEU A 334 -24.80 2.26 20.97
N ARG A 335 -26.04 2.76 21.07
CA ARG A 335 -26.29 4.16 21.40
C ARG A 335 -25.70 4.54 22.76
N GLU A 336 -25.81 3.68 23.76
CA GLU A 336 -25.19 3.92 25.06
C GLU A 336 -23.66 3.85 25.01
N GLN A 337 -23.08 2.92 24.25
CA GLN A 337 -21.63 2.88 24.02
C GLN A 337 -21.11 4.16 23.35
N VAL A 338 -21.81 4.67 22.34
CA VAL A 338 -21.47 5.93 21.68
C VAL A 338 -21.57 7.11 22.65
N LYS A 339 -22.63 7.19 23.45
CA LYS A 339 -22.76 8.24 24.47
C LYS A 339 -21.64 8.18 25.51
N GLN A 340 -21.30 6.98 25.99
CA GLN A 340 -20.23 6.80 26.96
C GLN A 340 -18.88 7.20 26.35
N PHE A 341 -18.59 6.75 25.14
CA PHE A 341 -17.37 7.10 24.43
C PHE A 341 -17.22 8.62 24.22
N ASN A 342 -18.28 9.30 23.77
CA ASN A 342 -18.27 10.74 23.57
C ASN A 342 -18.04 11.50 24.89
N ARG A 343 -18.70 11.08 25.99
CA ARG A 343 -18.48 11.69 27.32
C ARG A 343 -17.05 11.51 27.80
N SER A 344 -16.48 10.31 27.63
CA SER A 344 -15.09 10.03 28.02
C SER A 344 -14.09 10.84 27.20
N THR A 345 -14.31 10.94 25.88
CA THR A 345 -13.46 11.74 24.98
C THR A 345 -13.56 13.22 25.31
N GLN A 346 -14.76 13.74 25.58
CA GLN A 346 -14.97 15.13 25.99
C GLN A 346 -14.29 15.45 27.31
N ALA A 347 -14.40 14.58 28.31
CA ALA A 347 -13.73 14.78 29.61
C ALA A 347 -12.20 14.81 29.46
N MET A 348 -11.64 13.99 28.58
CA MET A 348 -10.21 13.98 28.28
C MET A 348 -9.77 15.26 27.59
N PHE A 349 -10.52 15.69 26.57
CA PHE A 349 -10.25 16.94 25.86
C PHE A 349 -10.37 18.17 26.77
N GLN A 350 -11.40 18.22 27.64
CA GLN A 350 -11.58 19.28 28.63
C GLN A 350 -10.43 19.33 29.64
N LYS A 351 -9.81 18.18 29.96
CA LYS A 351 -8.63 18.15 30.83
C LYS A 351 -7.42 18.79 30.17
N GLU A 352 -7.24 18.59 28.86
CA GLU A 352 -6.19 19.29 28.10
C GLU A 352 -6.52 20.77 27.91
N TYR A 353 -7.80 21.12 27.77
CA TYR A 353 -8.28 22.49 27.53
C TYR A 353 -9.32 22.94 28.58
N PRO A 354 -8.90 23.21 29.82
CA PRO A 354 -9.82 23.47 30.93
C PRO A 354 -10.67 24.74 30.76
N ASP A 355 -10.13 25.75 30.07
CA ASP A 355 -10.77 27.06 29.93
C ASP A 355 -11.74 27.15 28.74
N LEU A 356 -11.79 26.12 27.89
CA LEU A 356 -12.70 26.09 26.75
C LEU A 356 -14.11 25.67 27.19
N LYS A 357 -15.11 26.47 26.81
CA LYS A 357 -16.51 26.04 26.86
C LYS A 357 -16.77 25.06 25.70
N LEU A 358 -16.91 23.78 26.03
CA LEU A 358 -17.15 22.72 25.04
C LEU A 358 -18.65 22.48 24.80
N LYS A 359 -19.01 22.20 23.55
CA LYS A 359 -20.33 21.65 23.23
C LYS A 359 -20.40 20.18 23.64
N PRO A 360 -21.59 19.60 23.89
CA PRO A 360 -21.72 18.16 24.10
C PRO A 360 -21.21 17.37 22.88
N PHE A 361 -20.26 16.47 23.11
CA PHE A 361 -19.63 15.75 22.00
C PHE A 361 -20.61 14.77 21.34
N LYS A 362 -20.65 14.86 20.02
CA LYS A 362 -21.11 13.78 19.12
C LYS A 362 -19.89 13.06 18.54
N LEU A 363 -20.11 12.03 17.72
CA LEU A 363 -18.99 11.29 17.12
C LEU A 363 -18.12 12.21 16.27
N GLU A 364 -18.70 13.16 15.55
CA GLU A 364 -17.99 14.10 14.69
C GLU A 364 -17.09 15.02 15.54
N ALA A 365 -17.62 15.59 16.63
CA ALA A 365 -16.84 16.39 17.57
C ALA A 365 -15.72 15.57 18.26
N SER A 366 -16.00 14.31 18.58
CA SER A 366 -15.01 13.40 19.19
C SER A 366 -13.85 13.12 18.23
N LYS A 367 -14.10 13.00 16.91
CA LYS A 367 -13.05 12.84 15.91
C LYS A 367 -12.10 14.05 15.90
N VAL A 368 -12.69 15.25 15.84
CA VAL A 368 -11.94 16.51 15.80
C VAL A 368 -11.09 16.69 17.05
N ALA A 369 -11.66 16.41 18.23
CA ALA A 369 -10.94 16.46 19.51
C ALA A 369 -9.78 15.45 19.56
N ILE A 370 -9.99 14.22 19.08
CA ILE A 370 -8.94 13.20 19.02
C ILE A 370 -7.81 13.64 18.09
N ASP A 371 -8.11 14.21 16.92
CA ASP A 371 -7.09 14.67 15.97
C ASP A 371 -6.21 15.78 16.57
N ILE A 372 -6.80 16.70 17.33
CA ILE A 372 -6.07 17.76 18.05
C ILE A 372 -5.18 17.15 19.14
N MET A 373 -5.71 16.27 20.00
CA MET A 373 -4.93 15.63 21.07
C MET A 373 -3.80 14.76 20.49
N LYS A 374 -4.05 14.04 19.39
CA LYS A 374 -3.02 13.26 18.68
C LYS A 374 -1.91 14.15 18.13
N TYR A 375 -2.26 15.31 17.60
CA TYR A 375 -1.26 16.27 17.14
C TYR A 375 -0.43 16.83 18.29
N ASN A 376 -1.07 17.22 19.40
CA ASN A 376 -0.40 17.71 20.60
C ASN A 376 0.57 16.66 21.16
N GLU A 377 0.14 15.41 21.23
CA GLU A 377 0.96 14.29 21.72
C GLU A 377 2.14 14.00 20.78
N ARG A 378 1.94 14.05 19.45
CA ARG A 378 3.00 13.77 18.47
C ARG A 378 4.03 14.86 18.37
N THR A 379 3.61 16.12 18.49
CA THR A 379 4.49 17.28 18.33
C THR A 379 5.05 17.79 19.67
N GLY A 380 4.50 17.34 20.79
CA GLY A 380 4.82 17.86 22.12
C GLY A 380 4.35 19.30 22.34
N GLN A 381 3.65 19.91 21.37
CA GLN A 381 3.18 21.28 21.42
C GLN A 381 1.66 21.29 21.52
N LYS A 382 1.14 21.90 22.60
CA LYS A 382 -0.29 22.15 22.75
C LYS A 382 -0.70 23.27 21.79
N LEU A 383 -1.59 22.95 20.84
CA LEU A 383 -2.18 23.94 19.95
C LEU A 383 -3.10 24.89 20.71
N GLU A 384 -3.03 26.18 20.41
CA GLU A 384 -4.04 27.15 20.83
C GLU A 384 -5.31 27.03 19.95
N PRO A 385 -6.50 27.38 20.45
CA PRO A 385 -7.76 27.23 19.71
C PRO A 385 -7.78 27.87 18.32
N GLU A 386 -7.10 29.02 18.16
CA GLU A 386 -6.97 29.73 16.88
C GLU A 386 -6.16 28.93 15.85
N GLN A 387 -5.29 28.03 16.33
CA GLN A 387 -4.37 27.21 15.55
C GLN A 387 -4.94 25.84 15.19
N PHE A 388 -6.12 25.45 15.69
CA PHE A 388 -6.74 24.15 15.34
C PHE A 388 -6.96 23.99 13.83
N ARG A 389 -7.08 25.09 13.08
CA ARG A 389 -7.20 25.04 11.62
C ARG A 389 -5.87 24.75 10.90
N CYS A 390 -4.74 24.97 11.56
CA CYS A 390 -3.41 24.74 10.99
C CYS A 390 -3.12 23.25 10.76
N ILE A 391 -3.89 22.35 11.39
CA ILE A 391 -3.81 20.89 11.16
C ILE A 391 -4.81 20.38 10.12
N GLY A 392 -5.38 21.28 9.31
CA GLY A 392 -6.28 20.93 8.20
C GLY A 392 -7.77 20.84 8.56
N LEU A 393 -8.15 21.22 9.79
CA LEU A 393 -9.56 21.27 10.22
C LEU A 393 -10.28 22.51 9.68
N LYS A 394 -11.52 22.35 9.22
CA LYS A 394 -12.39 23.44 8.79
C LYS A 394 -12.99 24.15 10.01
N GLN A 395 -13.31 25.44 9.86
CA GLN A 395 -13.97 26.21 10.94
C GLN A 395 -15.28 25.55 11.42
N ALA A 396 -16.04 24.97 10.49
CA ALA A 396 -17.28 24.27 10.82
C ALA A 396 -17.06 23.03 11.71
N GLU A 397 -15.90 22.36 11.59
CA GLU A 397 -15.53 21.19 12.40
C GLU A 397 -15.07 21.61 13.79
N VAL A 398 -14.27 22.69 13.88
CA VAL A 398 -13.89 23.30 15.17
C VAL A 398 -15.11 23.77 15.96
N ASN A 399 -16.10 24.35 15.28
CA ASN A 399 -17.36 24.81 15.89
C ASN A 399 -18.26 23.66 16.39
N GLN A 400 -17.95 22.40 16.07
CA GLN A 400 -18.64 21.23 16.65
C GLN A 400 -18.09 20.88 18.04
N VAL A 401 -16.86 21.30 18.35
CA VAL A 401 -16.16 21.02 19.60
C VAL A 401 -16.31 22.19 20.58
N ILE A 402 -16.10 23.41 20.10
CA ILE A 402 -16.07 24.62 20.94
C ILE A 402 -17.39 25.39 20.82
N ASP A 403 -17.90 25.86 21.96
CA ASP A 403 -19.01 26.80 22.00
C ASP A 403 -18.54 28.24 21.81
N THR A 404 -18.53 28.67 20.55
CA THR A 404 -18.18 30.04 20.16
C THR A 404 -19.38 30.98 20.28
N GLN A 405 -20.11 30.96 21.40
CA GLN A 405 -20.91 32.13 21.78
C GLN A 405 -19.92 33.25 22.07
N ARG A 406 -19.57 34.03 21.04
CA ARG A 406 -19.13 35.40 21.26
C ARG A 406 -20.30 36.10 21.93
N GLU A 407 -20.12 36.47 23.18
CA GLU A 407 -20.88 37.57 23.78
C GLU A 407 -20.90 38.72 22.78
N TYR A 408 -22.05 38.94 22.18
CA TYR A 408 -22.40 40.18 21.49
C TYR A 408 -22.97 41.17 22.52
N ASP A 409 -22.35 41.24 23.70
CA ASP A 409 -22.69 42.16 24.78
C ASP A 409 -21.47 43.02 25.11
N GLN A 410 -21.07 43.85 24.15
CA GLN A 410 -20.38 45.12 24.35
C GLN A 410 -20.49 45.89 23.03
N GLU A 411 -21.07 47.10 23.09
CA GLU A 411 -21.45 48.00 21.98
C GLU A 411 -22.82 47.78 21.31
N ARG A 412 -23.91 48.02 22.06
CA ARG A 412 -25.02 48.88 21.62
C ARG A 412 -25.49 49.78 22.75
#